data_AF-A0AAN8NHJ3-F1
#
_entry.id   AF-A0AAN8NHJ3-F1
#
_cell.length_a   1.000
_cell.length_b   1.000
_cell.length_c   1.000
_cell.angle_alpha   90.00
_cell.angle_beta   90.00
_cell.angle_gamma   90.00
#
_symmetry.space_group_name_H-M   'P 1'
#
loop_
_entity.id
_entity.type
_entity.pdbx_description
1 polymer ?
#
loop_
_entity_poly.entity_id
_entity_poly.type
_entity_poly.pdbx_seq_one_letter_code
_entity_poly.pdbx_strand_id
1 'polypeptide(L)'
;MGTVRAPEIDLEKGVEPEEEVNPTQAFFNEVAVLRQENKDIQAKIQIIRELQAESLSKVTDEETAAVNNQISAQVAELSKMNAEMTRRIKLLASKTKEDSDHANHVKLIEKEFKQAIHRYQEVEVEYKKKMREQLARQYLIVNPDATEEDIKKVQEEGNQPIFLTAIMDARREQGSSALNEVRNRYKEIQKIEQTMEELADLFTQLNQLVYQQDVAIQESEDKARKTAEDVEAGANTLGVAIEHAKRARKNKWWLLIIVCKWEKLAAHDCDADSLADINVLQLS
;
A
#
# COMPACT_ATOMS: atom_id res chain seq x y z
N MET A 1 -76.02 -18.81 11.15
CA MET A 1 -74.95 -19.10 10.19
C MET A 1 -74.22 -17.80 9.88
N GLY A 2 -73.15 -17.50 10.61
CA GLY A 2 -72.27 -16.37 10.36
C GLY A 2 -70.86 -16.94 10.22
N THR A 3 -70.34 -16.93 9.00
CA THR A 3 -68.99 -17.41 8.67
C THR A 3 -67.98 -16.39 9.19
N VAL A 4 -67.16 -16.81 10.16
CA VAL A 4 -66.04 -16.01 10.67
C VAL A 4 -64.95 -15.98 9.60
N ARG A 5 -64.70 -14.79 9.04
CA ARG A 5 -63.64 -14.54 8.05
C ARG A 5 -62.30 -14.47 8.81
N ALA A 6 -61.37 -15.35 8.46
CA ALA A 6 -60.00 -15.32 9.00
C ALA A 6 -59.28 -14.05 8.53
N PRO A 7 -58.40 -13.46 9.36
CA PRO A 7 -57.58 -12.33 8.95
C PRO A 7 -56.46 -12.78 8.02
N GLU A 8 -56.34 -12.08 6.89
CA GLU A 8 -55.29 -12.24 5.88
C GLU A 8 -53.97 -11.72 6.48
N ILE A 9 -52.96 -12.57 6.55
CA ILE A 9 -51.63 -12.22 7.05
C ILE A 9 -50.82 -11.79 5.83
N ASP A 10 -50.63 -10.48 5.67
CA ASP A 10 -49.79 -9.89 4.62
C ASP A 10 -48.31 -10.25 4.88
N LEU A 11 -47.86 -11.37 4.31
CA LEU A 11 -46.46 -11.77 4.24
C LEU A 11 -45.82 -11.17 2.97
N GLU A 12 -45.62 -9.86 2.98
CA GLU A 12 -44.71 -9.21 2.04
C GLU A 12 -43.87 -8.15 2.78
N LYS A 13 -43.02 -8.64 3.69
CA LYS A 13 -41.83 -7.86 4.06
C LYS A 13 -40.82 -8.04 2.95
N GLY A 14 -40.69 -7.00 2.11
CA GLY A 14 -39.56 -6.87 1.20
C GLY A 14 -38.26 -7.10 1.96
N VAL A 15 -37.52 -8.10 1.52
CA VAL A 15 -36.11 -8.26 1.86
C VAL A 15 -35.41 -7.04 1.26
N GLU A 16 -34.99 -6.11 2.11
CA GLU A 16 -34.07 -5.05 1.71
C GLU A 16 -32.85 -5.73 1.05
N PRO A 17 -32.38 -5.27 -0.12
CA PRO A 17 -31.22 -5.86 -0.74
C PRO A 17 -30.03 -5.67 0.20
N GLU A 18 -29.51 -6.76 0.75
CA GLU A 18 -28.19 -6.77 1.39
C GLU A 18 -27.21 -6.23 0.35
N GLU A 19 -26.55 -5.09 0.66
CA GLU A 19 -25.46 -4.59 -0.15
C GLU A 19 -24.37 -5.67 -0.21
N GLU A 20 -24.35 -6.45 -1.29
CA GLU A 20 -23.20 -7.29 -1.64
C GLU A 20 -22.01 -6.34 -1.86
N VAL A 21 -21.23 -6.12 -0.81
CA VAL A 21 -19.98 -5.37 -0.89
C VAL A 21 -19.08 -6.13 -1.86
N ASN A 22 -18.89 -5.56 -3.05
CA ASN A 22 -18.05 -6.15 -4.08
C ASN A 22 -16.64 -6.43 -3.47
N PRO A 23 -16.18 -7.69 -3.44
CA PRO A 23 -14.95 -8.08 -2.75
C PRO A 23 -13.71 -7.36 -3.30
N THR A 24 -13.71 -7.04 -4.59
CA THR A 24 -12.67 -6.24 -5.24
C THR A 24 -12.70 -4.77 -4.76
N GLN A 25 -13.88 -4.19 -4.60
CA GLN A 25 -14.02 -2.84 -4.06
C GLN A 25 -13.57 -2.77 -2.59
N ALA A 26 -13.93 -3.78 -1.79
CA ALA A 26 -13.47 -3.89 -0.40
C ALA A 26 -11.94 -3.96 -0.30
N PHE A 27 -11.29 -4.70 -1.20
CA PHE A 27 -9.83 -4.76 -1.27
C PHE A 27 -9.21 -3.38 -1.54
N PHE A 28 -9.65 -2.67 -2.58
CA PHE A 28 -9.10 -1.37 -2.92
C PHE A 28 -9.36 -0.31 -1.86
N ASN A 29 -10.51 -0.37 -1.20
CA ASN A 29 -10.81 0.48 -0.05
C ASN A 29 -9.83 0.21 1.10
N GLU A 30 -9.57 -1.05 1.43
CA GLU A 30 -8.60 -1.43 2.46
C GLU A 30 -7.19 -0.96 2.11
N VAL A 31 -6.75 -1.15 0.87
CA VAL A 31 -5.47 -0.61 0.36
C VAL A 31 -5.38 0.90 0.51
N ALA A 32 -6.46 1.63 0.21
CA ALA A 32 -6.49 3.08 0.36
C ALA A 32 -6.37 3.51 1.83
N VAL A 33 -7.06 2.81 2.75
CA VAL A 33 -6.97 3.05 4.18
C VAL A 33 -5.54 2.79 4.68
N LEU A 34 -4.93 1.67 4.31
CA LEU A 34 -3.56 1.34 4.71
C LEU A 34 -2.54 2.37 4.21
N ARG A 35 -2.70 2.86 2.97
CA ARG A 35 -1.84 3.94 2.46
C ARG A 35 -2.00 5.24 3.27
N GLN A 36 -3.22 5.56 3.70
CA GLN A 36 -3.44 6.73 4.54
C GLN A 36 -2.84 6.53 5.92
N GLU A 37 -3.05 5.37 6.54
CA GLU A 37 -2.47 5.02 7.84
C GLU A 37 -0.93 5.09 7.80
N ASN A 38 -0.29 4.62 6.71
CA ASN A 38 1.15 4.76 6.52
C ASN A 38 1.61 6.23 6.44
N LYS A 39 0.81 7.13 5.85
CA LYS A 39 1.11 8.58 5.87
C LYS A 39 0.97 9.15 7.28
N ASP A 40 -0.03 8.72 8.03
CA ASP A 40 -0.26 9.16 9.41
C ASP A 40 0.89 8.69 10.32
N ILE A 41 1.38 7.46 10.13
CA ILE A 41 2.60 6.92 10.76
C ILE A 41 3.80 7.81 10.47
N GLN A 42 4.03 8.19 9.20
CA GLN A 42 5.12 9.08 8.81
C GLN A 42 5.00 10.47 9.45
N ALA A 43 3.80 11.03 9.50
CA ALA A 43 3.56 12.30 10.18
C ALA A 43 3.87 12.20 11.69
N LYS A 44 3.48 11.09 12.33
CA LYS A 44 3.73 10.85 13.75
C LYS A 44 5.21 10.66 14.06
N ILE A 45 5.96 9.98 13.19
CA ILE A 45 7.43 9.90 13.28
C ILE A 45 8.06 11.31 13.26
N GLN A 46 7.56 12.20 12.40
CA GLN A 46 8.05 13.57 12.33
C GLN A 46 7.71 14.37 13.60
N ILE A 47 6.50 14.21 14.16
CA ILE A 47 6.11 14.81 15.44
C ILE A 47 7.03 14.32 16.57
N ILE A 48 7.31 13.01 16.64
CA ILE A 48 8.22 12.44 17.64
C ILE A 48 9.62 13.06 17.50
N ARG A 49 10.13 13.18 16.27
CA ARG A 49 11.43 13.81 16.00
C ARG A 49 11.49 15.26 16.51
N GLU A 50 10.42 16.02 16.30
CA GLU A 50 10.32 17.42 16.75
C GLU A 50 10.29 17.52 18.27
N LEU A 51 9.48 16.69 18.94
CA LEU A 51 9.43 16.63 20.40
C LEU A 51 10.76 16.17 21.00
N GLN A 52 11.43 15.20 20.37
CA GLN A 52 12.76 14.76 20.75
C GLN A 52 13.77 15.91 20.64
N ALA A 53 13.78 16.65 19.52
CA ALA A 53 14.63 17.82 19.36
C ALA A 53 14.32 18.92 20.40
N GLU A 54 13.04 19.11 20.71
CA GLU A 54 12.61 20.04 21.75
C GLU A 54 13.14 19.61 23.13
N SER A 55 13.03 18.33 23.49
CA SER A 55 13.54 17.77 24.77
C SER A 55 15.05 17.99 24.95
N LEU A 56 15.83 17.96 23.86
CA LEU A 56 17.27 18.26 23.90
C LEU A 56 17.58 19.73 24.18
N SER A 57 16.63 20.64 23.91
CA SER A 57 16.83 22.09 23.98
C SER A 57 16.33 22.73 25.28
N LYS A 58 15.46 22.03 26.04
CA LYS A 58 14.92 22.55 27.29
C LYS A 58 15.99 22.60 28.38
N VAL A 59 15.91 23.63 29.22
CA VAL A 59 16.90 23.94 30.25
C VAL A 59 16.43 23.51 31.64
N THR A 60 15.12 23.33 31.84
CA THR A 60 14.55 22.93 33.13
C THR A 60 14.11 21.47 33.14
N ASP A 61 14.24 20.83 34.30
CA ASP A 61 13.83 19.44 34.52
C ASP A 61 12.31 19.26 34.33
N GLU A 62 11.51 20.26 34.73
CA GLU A 62 10.04 20.22 34.65
C GLU A 62 9.54 20.27 33.20
N GLU A 63 10.10 21.17 32.38
CA GLU A 63 9.77 21.25 30.95
C GLU A 63 10.20 19.98 30.21
N THR A 64 11.40 19.47 30.52
CA THR A 64 11.93 18.24 29.92
C THR A 64 11.03 17.05 30.27
N ALA A 65 10.58 16.93 31.51
CA ALA A 65 9.66 15.88 31.94
C ALA A 65 8.30 15.95 31.22
N ALA A 66 7.75 17.15 31.03
CA ALA A 66 6.50 17.33 30.30
C ALA A 66 6.62 16.89 28.83
N VAL A 67 7.69 17.30 28.14
CA VAL A 67 7.97 16.89 26.75
C VAL A 67 8.21 15.38 26.66
N ASN A 68 8.95 14.79 27.60
CA ASN A 68 9.20 13.35 27.63
C ASN A 68 7.92 12.51 27.83
N ASN A 69 6.95 13.03 28.58
CA ASN A 69 5.64 12.39 28.71
C ASN A 69 4.87 12.44 27.38
N GLN A 70 4.95 13.55 26.65
CA GLN A 70 4.37 13.66 25.31
C GLN A 70 5.06 12.70 24.32
N ILE A 71 6.39 12.62 24.32
CA ILE A 71 7.14 11.64 23.51
C ILE A 71 6.67 10.22 23.83
N SER A 72 6.59 9.86 25.11
CA SER A 72 6.19 8.51 25.54
C SER A 72 4.77 8.18 25.07
N ALA A 73 3.83 9.13 25.12
CA ALA A 73 2.47 8.96 24.62
C ALA A 73 2.45 8.78 23.08
N GLN A 74 3.20 9.61 22.35
CA GLN A 74 3.28 9.54 20.89
C GLN A 74 3.91 8.22 20.41
N VAL A 75 4.98 7.75 21.07
CA VAL A 75 5.66 6.47 20.80
C VAL A 75 4.72 5.30 21.08
N ALA A 76 3.99 5.32 22.21
CA ALA A 76 3.05 4.24 22.54
C ALA A 76 1.90 4.14 21.51
N GLU A 77 1.41 5.27 21.03
CA GLU A 77 0.40 5.30 19.96
C GLU A 77 0.98 4.83 18.62
N LEU A 78 2.21 5.26 18.27
CA LEU A 78 2.90 4.81 17.06
C LEU A 78 3.15 3.29 17.07
N SER A 79 3.54 2.72 18.20
CA SER A 79 3.75 1.27 18.36
C SER A 79 2.45 0.50 18.10
N LYS A 80 1.30 1.01 18.58
CA LYS A 80 -0.02 0.43 18.28
C LYS A 80 -0.36 0.49 16.79
N MET A 81 -0.17 1.65 16.15
CA MET A 81 -0.41 1.82 14.71
C MET A 81 0.47 0.87 13.89
N ASN A 82 1.76 0.75 14.24
CA ASN A 82 2.68 -0.15 13.55
C ASN A 82 2.27 -1.63 13.67
N ALA A 83 1.81 -2.04 14.87
CA ALA A 83 1.33 -3.40 15.09
C ALA A 83 0.04 -3.69 14.31
N GLU A 84 -0.90 -2.73 14.27
CA GLU A 84 -2.14 -2.83 13.50
C GLU A 84 -1.87 -2.89 11.99
N MET A 85 -1.06 -1.97 11.47
CA MET A 85 -0.62 -1.93 10.08
C MET A 85 0.02 -3.28 9.67
N THR A 86 0.92 -3.81 10.50
CA THR A 86 1.56 -5.12 10.24
C THR A 86 0.54 -6.24 10.18
N ARG A 87 -0.43 -6.28 11.11
CA ARG A 87 -1.50 -7.29 11.13
C ARG A 87 -2.38 -7.19 9.88
N ARG A 88 -2.77 -5.97 9.48
CA ARG A 88 -3.64 -5.74 8.32
C ARG A 88 -2.93 -6.08 7.01
N ILE A 89 -1.68 -5.69 6.84
CA ILE A 89 -0.86 -6.09 5.68
C ILE A 89 -0.75 -7.62 5.61
N LYS A 90 -0.46 -8.30 6.73
CA LYS A 90 -0.40 -9.77 6.78
C LYS A 90 -1.72 -10.42 6.38
N LEU A 91 -2.83 -9.92 6.91
CA LEU A 91 -4.17 -10.42 6.58
C LEU A 91 -4.47 -10.22 5.09
N LEU A 92 -4.19 -9.04 4.56
CA LEU A 92 -4.42 -8.70 3.16
C LEU A 92 -3.57 -9.58 2.24
N ALA A 93 -2.27 -9.71 2.53
CA ALA A 93 -1.35 -10.60 1.81
C ALA A 93 -1.81 -12.07 1.80
N SER A 94 -2.44 -12.54 2.88
CA SER A 94 -2.93 -13.93 2.94
C SER A 94 -4.14 -14.17 2.04
N LYS A 95 -4.96 -13.14 1.81
CA LYS A 95 -6.16 -13.19 0.96
C LYS A 95 -5.85 -13.04 -0.53
N THR A 96 -4.71 -12.48 -0.89
CA THR A 96 -4.34 -12.15 -2.29
C THR A 96 -3.40 -13.15 -2.93
N LYS A 97 -3.26 -14.37 -2.40
CA LYS A 97 -2.28 -15.36 -2.89
C LYS A 97 -2.52 -15.81 -4.33
N GLU A 98 -3.77 -15.81 -4.78
CA GLU A 98 -4.17 -16.29 -6.13
C GLU A 98 -4.33 -15.15 -7.15
N ASP A 99 -4.38 -13.89 -6.67
CA ASP A 99 -4.61 -12.70 -7.50
C ASP A 99 -3.34 -11.86 -7.59
N SER A 100 -2.71 -11.92 -8.76
CA SER A 100 -1.45 -11.24 -9.08
C SER A 100 -1.53 -9.72 -8.89
N ASP A 101 -2.61 -9.09 -9.35
CA ASP A 101 -2.73 -7.63 -9.34
C ASP A 101 -2.92 -7.13 -7.92
N HIS A 102 -3.79 -7.80 -7.15
CA HIS A 102 -3.96 -7.50 -5.74
C HIS A 102 -2.67 -7.76 -4.93
N ALA A 103 -1.94 -8.85 -5.22
CA ALA A 103 -0.65 -9.12 -4.57
C ALA A 103 0.38 -8.01 -4.82
N ASN A 104 0.45 -7.46 -6.04
CA ASN A 104 1.35 -6.35 -6.37
C ASN A 104 1.02 -5.07 -5.56
N HIS A 105 -0.27 -4.77 -5.35
CA HIS A 105 -0.68 -3.65 -4.51
C HIS A 105 -0.28 -3.84 -3.04
N VAL A 106 -0.42 -5.06 -2.51
CA VAL A 106 0.02 -5.36 -1.14
C VAL A 106 1.54 -5.21 -1.00
N LYS A 107 2.33 -5.71 -1.95
CA LYS A 107 3.80 -5.56 -1.96
C LYS A 107 4.24 -4.11 -1.95
N LEU A 108 3.56 -3.26 -2.73
CA LEU A 108 3.88 -1.84 -2.77
C LEU A 108 3.67 -1.20 -1.39
N ILE A 109 2.54 -1.46 -0.74
CA ILE A 109 2.25 -0.94 0.62
C ILE A 109 3.26 -1.47 1.63
N GLU A 110 3.59 -2.77 1.57
CA GLU A 110 4.59 -3.38 2.45
C GLU A 110 5.94 -2.68 2.29
N LYS A 111 6.38 -2.41 1.06
CA LYS A 111 7.62 -1.67 0.77
C LYS A 111 7.57 -0.25 1.32
N GLU A 112 6.48 0.48 1.10
CA GLU A 112 6.31 1.84 1.61
C GLU A 112 6.31 1.87 3.15
N PHE A 113 5.69 0.89 3.79
CA PHE A 113 5.68 0.78 5.24
C PHE A 113 7.05 0.41 5.81
N LYS A 114 7.78 -0.53 5.20
CA LYS A 114 9.18 -0.82 5.56
C LYS A 114 10.07 0.42 5.47
N GLN A 115 9.87 1.25 4.45
CA GLN A 115 10.59 2.52 4.32
C GLN A 115 10.26 3.49 5.47
N ALA A 116 9.00 3.56 5.89
CA ALA A 116 8.60 4.38 7.05
C ALA A 116 9.26 3.89 8.35
N ILE A 117 9.28 2.58 8.59
CA ILE A 117 9.95 1.98 9.76
C ILE A 117 11.46 2.23 9.73
N HIS A 118 12.11 2.11 8.57
CA HIS A 118 13.54 2.42 8.42
C HIS A 118 13.84 3.89 8.76
N ARG A 119 13.04 4.82 8.25
CA ARG A 119 13.17 6.25 8.61
C ARG A 119 13.00 6.46 10.12
N TYR A 120 12.09 5.73 10.75
CA TYR A 120 11.91 5.84 12.19
C TYR A 120 13.14 5.34 12.95
N GLN A 121 13.74 4.23 12.53
CA GLN A 121 15.02 3.74 13.09
C GLN A 121 16.13 4.79 12.96
N GLU A 122 16.26 5.44 11.81
CA GLU A 122 17.25 6.52 11.61
C GLU A 122 17.05 7.68 12.59
N VAL A 123 15.80 8.11 12.79
CA VAL A 123 15.44 9.18 13.75
C VAL A 123 15.85 8.81 15.17
N GLU A 124 15.52 7.61 15.62
CA GLU A 124 15.85 7.15 16.97
C GLU A 124 17.35 6.91 17.17
N VAL A 125 18.07 6.43 16.15
CA VAL A 125 19.54 6.32 16.18
C VAL A 125 20.18 7.71 16.31
N GLU A 126 19.69 8.69 15.54
CA GLU A 126 20.15 10.09 15.64
C GLU A 126 19.89 10.66 17.04
N TYR A 127 18.69 10.41 17.58
CA TYR A 127 18.31 10.87 18.92
C TYR A 127 19.14 10.21 20.02
N LYS A 128 19.34 8.89 19.97
CA LYS A 128 20.20 8.12 20.89
C LYS A 128 21.62 8.66 20.91
N LYS A 129 22.18 8.99 19.74
CA LYS A 129 23.52 9.58 19.64
C LYS A 129 23.60 10.92 20.37
N LYS A 130 22.66 11.83 20.13
CA LYS A 130 22.61 13.13 20.81
C LYS A 130 22.44 12.98 22.33
N MET A 131 21.63 12.03 22.77
CA MET A 131 21.46 11.72 24.20
C MET A 131 22.74 11.20 24.86
N ARG A 132 23.49 10.33 24.18
CA ARG A 132 24.80 9.87 24.64
C ARG A 132 25.83 11.00 24.75
N GLU A 133 25.83 11.93 23.80
CA GLU A 133 26.69 13.12 23.85
C GLU A 133 26.34 14.04 25.03
N GLN A 134 25.04 14.27 25.30
CA GLN A 134 24.60 15.04 26.47
C GLN A 134 24.93 14.33 27.79
N LEU A 135 24.70 13.02 27.86
CA LEU A 135 25.03 12.20 29.02
C LEU A 135 26.54 12.26 29.33
N ALA A 136 27.39 12.19 28.32
CA ALA A 136 28.83 12.34 28.47
C ALA A 136 29.23 13.71 29.06
N ARG A 137 28.58 14.80 28.61
CA ARG A 137 28.81 16.14 29.17
C ARG A 137 28.36 16.22 30.63
N GLN A 138 27.19 15.68 30.95
CA GLN A 138 26.68 15.67 32.32
C GLN A 138 27.57 14.83 33.24
N TYR A 139 28.09 13.72 32.73
CA TYR A 139 29.04 12.90 33.44
C TYR A 139 30.33 13.66 33.78
N LEU A 140 30.88 14.45 32.86
CA LEU A 140 32.07 15.29 33.11
C LEU A 140 31.83 16.37 34.18
N ILE A 141 30.63 16.94 34.24
CA ILE A 141 30.27 17.92 35.28
C ILE A 141 30.28 17.25 36.67
N VAL A 142 29.82 16.00 36.73
CA VAL A 142 29.77 15.21 37.96
C VAL A 142 31.14 14.64 38.33
N ASN A 143 31.94 14.22 37.35
CA ASN A 143 33.28 13.68 37.54
C ASN A 143 34.30 14.41 36.65
N PRO A 144 34.89 15.53 37.13
CA PRO A 144 35.81 16.36 36.34
C PRO A 144 37.10 15.63 35.94
N ASP A 145 37.52 14.64 36.74
CA ASP A 145 38.76 13.89 36.55
C ASP A 145 38.56 12.63 35.66
N ALA A 146 37.40 12.49 35.03
CA ALA A 146 37.10 11.36 34.15
C ALA A 146 38.05 11.31 32.94
N THR A 147 38.58 10.13 32.64
CA THR A 147 39.47 9.94 31.49
C THR A 147 38.69 9.90 30.17
N GLU A 148 39.38 10.14 29.05
CA GLU A 148 38.75 10.00 27.72
C GLU A 148 38.19 8.59 27.46
N GLU A 149 38.81 7.56 28.05
CA GLU A 149 38.32 6.18 27.96
C GLU A 149 37.01 6.01 28.72
N ASP A 150 36.85 6.63 29.89
CA ASP A 150 35.60 6.59 30.66
C ASP A 150 34.47 7.28 29.90
N ILE A 151 34.75 8.41 29.25
CA ILE A 151 33.76 9.13 28.42
C ILE A 151 33.32 8.27 27.22
N LYS A 152 34.27 7.60 26.55
CA LYS A 152 33.95 6.68 25.45
C LYS A 152 33.09 5.51 25.92
N LYS A 153 33.41 4.91 27.07
CA LYS A 153 32.58 3.87 27.68
C LYS A 153 31.17 4.38 27.98
N VAL A 154 31.00 5.62 28.44
CA VAL A 154 29.67 6.22 28.62
C VAL A 154 28.91 6.35 27.30
N GLN A 155 29.59 6.73 26.22
CA GLN A 155 28.98 6.88 24.91
C GLN A 155 28.65 5.54 24.24
N GLU A 156 29.45 4.50 24.48
CA GLU A 156 29.31 3.18 23.84
C GLU A 156 28.44 2.24 24.68
N GLU A 157 28.74 2.14 25.99
CA GLU A 157 28.19 1.20 26.97
C GLU A 157 27.22 1.84 27.97
N GLY A 158 26.73 3.06 27.71
CA GLY A 158 25.87 3.86 28.61
C GLY A 158 24.56 3.22 29.10
N ASN A 159 24.33 1.93 28.86
CA ASN A 159 23.25 1.09 29.36
C ASN A 159 23.68 0.09 30.47
N GLN A 160 24.87 0.23 31.07
CA GLN A 160 25.31 -0.65 32.17
C GLN A 160 24.87 -0.08 33.54
N PRO A 161 24.12 -0.83 34.37
CA PRO A 161 23.74 -0.43 35.74
C PRO A 161 24.95 -0.12 36.63
N ILE A 162 26.11 -0.73 36.33
CA ILE A 162 27.39 -0.56 37.02
C ILE A 162 27.83 0.93 37.02
N PHE A 163 27.44 1.68 35.99
CA PHE A 163 27.74 3.10 35.86
C PHE A 163 27.06 3.96 36.93
N LEU A 164 25.81 3.64 37.29
CA LEU A 164 25.07 4.34 38.33
C LEU A 164 25.72 4.14 39.70
N THR A 165 26.26 2.96 39.97
CA THR A 165 26.97 2.65 41.22
C THR A 165 28.27 3.45 41.33
N ALA A 166 29.06 3.52 40.26
CA ALA A 166 30.30 4.28 40.23
C ALA A 166 30.10 5.79 40.51
N ILE A 167 29.02 6.38 39.99
CA ILE A 167 28.69 7.79 40.26
C ILE A 167 28.16 7.98 41.69
N MET A 168 27.37 7.02 42.20
CA MET A 168 26.85 7.09 43.58
C MET A 168 27.97 7.03 44.62
N ASP A 169 29.01 6.23 44.39
CA ASP A 169 30.15 6.10 45.29
C ASP A 169 31.08 7.32 45.24
N ALA A 170 31.25 7.94 44.06
CA ALA A 170 32.13 9.09 43.87
C ALA A 170 31.63 10.38 44.53
N ARG A 171 30.35 10.48 44.92
CA ARG A 171 29.74 11.78 45.27
C ARG A 171 28.72 11.71 46.40
N ARG A 172 29.20 11.41 47.60
CA ARG A 172 28.41 11.45 48.84
C ARG A 172 28.06 12.87 49.30
N GLU A 173 28.71 13.92 48.78
CA GLU A 173 28.65 15.28 49.37
C GLU A 173 28.27 16.44 48.42
N GLN A 174 28.20 16.26 47.09
CA GLN A 174 27.88 17.36 46.16
C GLN A 174 26.83 16.96 45.09
N GLY A 175 25.55 17.18 45.39
CA GLY A 175 24.52 17.45 44.36
C GLY A 175 23.64 16.28 43.93
N SER A 176 22.47 16.14 44.57
CA SER A 176 21.37 15.24 44.17
C SER A 176 20.86 15.49 42.74
N SER A 177 20.86 16.75 42.29
CA SER A 177 20.26 17.16 41.01
C SER A 177 21.00 16.60 39.78
N ALA A 178 22.32 16.78 39.68
CA ALA A 178 23.09 16.29 38.52
C ALA A 178 23.07 14.75 38.39
N LEU A 179 23.06 14.04 39.52
CA LEU A 179 22.90 12.58 39.57
C LEU A 179 21.51 12.14 39.09
N ASN A 180 20.46 12.87 39.46
CA ASN A 180 19.10 12.59 39.01
C ASN A 180 18.94 12.84 37.50
N GLU A 181 19.59 13.87 36.97
CA GLU A 181 19.63 14.12 35.54
C GLU A 181 20.28 12.96 34.78
N VAL A 182 21.46 12.49 35.22
CA VAL A 182 22.12 11.30 34.65
C VAL A 182 21.20 10.07 34.66
N ARG A 183 20.51 9.81 35.78
CA ARG A 183 19.53 8.71 35.90
C ARG A 183 18.37 8.86 34.92
N ASN A 184 17.87 10.08 34.73
CA ASN A 184 16.75 10.33 33.81
C ASN A 184 17.19 10.09 32.37
N ARG A 185 18.36 10.59 31.96
CA ARG A 185 18.94 10.33 30.63
C ARG A 185 19.18 8.84 30.39
N TYR A 186 19.63 8.11 31.40
CA TYR A 186 19.78 6.66 31.31
C TYR A 186 18.44 5.96 31.01
N LYS A 187 17.39 6.30 31.76
CA LYS A 187 16.04 5.74 31.53
C LYS A 187 15.50 6.08 30.15
N GLU A 188 15.79 7.28 29.64
CA GLU A 188 15.42 7.69 28.28
C GLU A 188 16.14 6.83 27.23
N ILE A 189 17.44 6.60 27.38
CA ILE A 189 18.21 5.72 26.47
C ILE A 189 17.64 4.30 26.48
N GLN A 190 17.28 3.78 27.65
CA GLN A 190 16.68 2.45 27.77
C GLN A 190 15.34 2.36 27.02
N LYS A 191 14.50 3.40 27.08
CA LYS A 191 13.25 3.46 26.31
C LYS A 191 13.50 3.41 24.80
N ILE A 192 14.50 4.14 24.31
CA ILE A 192 14.87 4.12 22.89
C ILE A 192 15.31 2.71 22.47
N GLU A 193 16.06 2.00 23.32
CA GLU A 193 16.48 0.63 23.03
C GLU A 193 15.31 -0.33 22.95
N GLN A 194 14.32 -0.22 23.85
CA GLN A 194 13.08 -0.97 23.76
C GLN A 194 12.35 -0.67 22.43
N THR A 195 12.27 0.60 22.04
CA THR A 195 11.69 0.98 20.74
C THR A 195 12.47 0.38 19.57
N MET A 196 13.80 0.38 19.59
CA MET A 196 14.63 -0.26 18.55
C MET A 196 14.40 -1.77 18.45
N GLU A 197 14.21 -2.45 19.58
CA GLU A 197 13.86 -3.87 19.61
C GLU A 197 12.47 -4.11 18.99
N GLU A 198 11.48 -3.29 19.34
CA GLU A 198 10.14 -3.34 18.74
C GLU A 198 10.20 -3.12 17.20
N LEU A 199 10.99 -2.15 16.73
CA LEU A 199 11.16 -1.92 15.29
C LEU A 199 11.87 -3.09 14.58
N ALA A 200 12.83 -3.74 15.24
CA ALA A 200 13.51 -4.91 14.70
C ALA A 200 12.57 -6.13 14.59
N ASP A 201 11.71 -6.34 15.58
CA ASP A 201 10.67 -7.38 15.52
C ASP A 201 9.68 -7.10 14.38
N LEU A 202 9.19 -5.85 14.26
CA LEU A 202 8.33 -5.45 13.14
C LEU A 202 8.98 -5.73 11.77
N PHE A 203 10.27 -5.42 11.62
CA PHE A 203 10.99 -5.70 10.37
C PHE A 203 11.08 -7.21 10.08
N THR A 204 11.34 -8.01 11.10
CA THR A 204 11.35 -9.49 11.00
C THR A 204 9.98 -10.02 10.60
N GLN A 205 8.92 -9.50 11.24
CA GLN A 205 7.54 -9.85 10.96
C GLN A 205 7.12 -9.52 9.52
N LEU A 206 7.60 -8.42 8.95
CA LEU A 206 7.34 -8.04 7.56
C LEU A 206 8.19 -8.85 6.57
N ASN A 207 9.42 -9.22 6.91
CA ASN A 207 10.26 -10.03 5.99
C ASN A 207 9.79 -11.48 5.83
N GLN A 208 9.11 -12.03 6.84
CA GLN A 208 8.47 -13.35 6.72
C GLN A 208 7.36 -13.38 5.65
N LEU A 209 6.74 -12.23 5.31
CA LEU A 209 5.74 -12.15 4.24
C LEU A 209 6.35 -12.30 2.83
N VAL A 210 7.55 -11.78 2.64
CA VAL A 210 8.21 -11.72 1.31
C VAL A 210 8.47 -13.11 0.74
N TYR A 211 8.87 -14.08 1.57
CA TYR A 211 9.20 -15.44 1.11
C TYR A 211 8.01 -16.21 0.52
N GLN A 212 6.77 -15.87 0.87
CA GLN A 212 5.59 -16.57 0.34
C GLN A 212 5.11 -16.02 -1.01
N GLN A 213 5.55 -14.82 -1.42
CA GLN A 213 4.99 -14.13 -2.58
C GLN A 213 5.93 -14.04 -3.81
N ASP A 214 7.21 -14.44 -3.70
CA ASP A 214 8.14 -14.42 -4.86
C ASP A 214 7.85 -15.53 -5.89
N VAL A 215 7.22 -16.63 -5.48
CA VAL A 215 6.85 -17.73 -6.41
C VAL A 215 5.70 -17.32 -7.34
N ALA A 216 4.82 -16.38 -6.93
CA ALA A 216 3.66 -15.95 -7.72
C ALA A 216 3.97 -14.86 -8.77
N ILE A 217 5.14 -14.20 -8.72
CA ILE A 217 5.49 -13.12 -9.68
C ILE A 217 5.78 -13.69 -11.06
N GLN A 218 6.41 -14.86 -11.17
CA GLN A 218 6.68 -15.50 -12.47
C GLN A 218 5.38 -15.70 -13.27
N GLU A 219 4.28 -16.04 -12.59
CA GLU A 219 2.98 -16.24 -13.23
C GLU A 219 2.34 -14.91 -13.72
N SER A 220 2.76 -13.77 -13.15
CA SER A 220 2.24 -12.44 -13.47
C SER A 220 2.89 -11.87 -14.73
N GLU A 221 4.20 -12.04 -14.87
CA GLU A 221 4.91 -11.75 -16.12
C GLU A 221 4.33 -12.59 -17.27
N ASP A 222 4.02 -13.86 -17.00
CA ASP A 222 3.35 -14.75 -17.95
C ASP A 222 1.92 -14.27 -18.30
N LYS A 223 1.14 -13.80 -17.33
CA LYS A 223 -0.23 -13.26 -17.56
C LYS A 223 -0.23 -11.92 -18.30
N ALA A 224 0.71 -11.02 -17.98
CA ALA A 224 0.88 -9.75 -18.70
C ALA A 224 1.32 -10.00 -20.14
N ARG A 225 2.23 -10.97 -20.35
CA ARG A 225 2.64 -11.41 -21.67
C ARG A 225 1.48 -12.02 -22.47
N LYS A 226 0.70 -12.92 -21.86
CA LYS A 226 -0.50 -13.50 -22.50
C LYS A 226 -1.54 -12.44 -22.87
N THR A 227 -1.80 -11.48 -21.98
CA THR A 227 -2.73 -10.36 -22.27
C THR A 227 -2.22 -9.50 -23.44
N ALA A 228 -0.92 -9.24 -23.51
CA ALA A 228 -0.33 -8.52 -24.64
C ALA A 228 -0.47 -9.31 -25.96
N GLU A 229 -0.20 -10.62 -25.91
CA GLU A 229 -0.39 -11.54 -27.04
C GLU A 229 -1.86 -11.61 -27.48
N ASP A 230 -2.82 -11.63 -26.55
CA ASP A 230 -4.26 -11.65 -26.83
C ASP A 230 -4.77 -10.32 -27.42
N VAL A 231 -4.24 -9.18 -26.96
CA VAL A 231 -4.55 -7.86 -27.55
C VAL A 231 -4.01 -7.75 -28.97
N GLU A 232 -2.81 -8.26 -29.22
CA GLU A 232 -2.22 -8.31 -30.57
C GLU A 232 -3.02 -9.24 -31.50
N ALA A 233 -3.39 -10.44 -31.02
CA ALA A 233 -4.27 -11.36 -31.74
C ALA A 233 -5.66 -10.74 -32.01
N GLY A 234 -6.23 -10.01 -31.05
CA GLY A 234 -7.47 -9.25 -31.18
C GLY A 234 -7.36 -8.15 -32.25
N ALA A 235 -6.27 -7.39 -32.26
CA ALA A 235 -6.02 -6.37 -33.28
C ALA A 235 -5.91 -6.99 -34.70
N ASN A 236 -5.24 -8.14 -34.82
CA ASN A 236 -5.12 -8.87 -36.08
C ASN A 236 -6.45 -9.43 -36.58
N THR A 237 -7.27 -10.01 -35.69
CA THR A 237 -8.61 -10.51 -36.05
C THR A 237 -9.56 -9.38 -36.47
N LEU A 238 -9.47 -8.21 -35.83
CA LEU A 238 -10.19 -7.01 -36.27
C LEU A 238 -9.74 -6.53 -37.66
N GLY A 239 -8.44 -6.59 -37.95
CA GLY A 239 -7.90 -6.28 -39.28
C GLY A 239 -8.47 -7.18 -40.38
N VAL A 240 -8.46 -8.50 -40.14
CA VAL A 240 -9.04 -9.51 -41.04
C VAL A 240 -10.55 -9.31 -41.21
N ALA A 241 -11.27 -9.04 -40.13
CA ALA A 241 -12.71 -8.75 -40.17
C ALA A 241 -13.04 -7.49 -40.99
N ILE A 242 -12.24 -6.42 -40.88
CA ILE A 242 -12.39 -5.21 -41.69
C ILE A 242 -12.14 -5.53 -43.16
N GLU A 243 -11.14 -6.36 -43.48
CA GLU A 243 -10.86 -6.76 -44.86
C GLU A 243 -11.99 -7.61 -45.46
N HIS A 244 -12.51 -8.59 -44.72
CA HIS A 244 -13.69 -9.35 -45.11
C HIS A 244 -14.91 -8.43 -45.31
N ALA A 245 -15.15 -7.47 -44.42
CA ALA A 245 -16.24 -6.50 -44.54
C ALA A 245 -16.06 -5.57 -45.77
N LYS A 246 -14.83 -5.23 -46.14
CA LYS A 246 -14.53 -4.47 -47.38
C LYS A 246 -14.78 -5.31 -48.63
N ARG A 247 -14.31 -6.56 -48.65
CA ARG A 247 -14.53 -7.50 -49.78
C ARG A 247 -16.01 -7.81 -49.98
N ALA A 248 -16.76 -8.04 -48.89
CA ALA A 248 -18.21 -8.24 -48.95
C ALA A 248 -18.96 -7.05 -49.55
N ARG A 249 -18.56 -5.80 -49.21
CA ARG A 249 -19.12 -4.58 -49.81
C ARG A 249 -18.84 -4.47 -51.30
N LYS A 250 -17.62 -4.80 -51.75
CA LYS A 250 -17.26 -4.83 -53.18
C LYS A 250 -18.03 -5.89 -53.94
N ASN A 251 -18.17 -7.09 -53.37
CA ASN A 251 -18.91 -8.19 -54.00
C ASN A 251 -20.41 -7.87 -54.16
N LYS A 252 -21.01 -7.15 -53.20
CA LYS A 252 -22.39 -6.64 -53.33
C LYS A 252 -22.55 -5.72 -54.53
N TRP A 253 -21.59 -4.81 -54.76
CA TRP A 253 -21.59 -3.92 -55.92
C TRP A 253 -21.43 -4.67 -57.25
N TRP A 254 -20.54 -5.65 -57.29
CA TRP A 254 -20.37 -6.50 -58.48
C TRP A 254 -21.65 -7.27 -58.82
N LEU A 255 -22.34 -7.83 -57.82
CA LEU A 255 -23.63 -8.49 -58.02
C LEU A 255 -24.69 -7.53 -58.54
N LEU A 256 -24.76 -6.30 -58.01
CA LEU A 256 -25.70 -5.28 -58.47
C LEU A 256 -25.45 -4.92 -59.95
N ILE A 257 -24.19 -4.73 -60.34
CA ILE A 257 -23.81 -4.46 -61.74
C ILE A 257 -24.20 -5.62 -62.67
N ILE A 258 -23.98 -6.86 -62.23
CA ILE A 258 -24.34 -8.05 -63.03
C ILE A 258 -25.87 -8.12 -63.22
N VAL A 259 -26.65 -7.90 -62.16
CA VAL A 259 -28.13 -7.89 -62.22
C VAL A 259 -28.64 -6.80 -63.16
N CYS A 260 -28.17 -5.55 -63.00
CA CYS A 260 -28.57 -4.45 -63.88
C CYS A 260 -28.16 -4.68 -65.35
N LYS A 261 -27.02 -5.34 -65.59
CA LYS A 261 -26.58 -5.69 -66.94
C LYS A 261 -27.45 -6.79 -67.56
N TRP A 262 -27.84 -7.79 -66.77
CA TRP A 262 -28.76 -8.84 -67.19
C TRP A 262 -30.14 -8.30 -67.55
N GLU A 263 -30.68 -7.40 -66.74
CA GLU A 263 -31.98 -6.75 -66.99
C GLU A 263 -31.96 -5.91 -68.28
N LYS A 264 -30.84 -5.22 -68.54
CA LYS A 264 -30.67 -4.43 -69.77
C LYS A 264 -30.50 -5.29 -71.03
N LEU A 265 -29.90 -6.48 -70.91
CA LEU A 265 -29.81 -7.44 -72.02
C LEU A 265 -31.18 -8.05 -72.34
N ALA A 266 -31.95 -8.42 -71.31
CA ALA A 266 -33.31 -8.93 -71.50
C ALA A 266 -34.26 -7.92 -72.17
N ALA A 267 -34.06 -6.61 -71.93
CA ALA A 267 -34.81 -5.56 -72.59
C ALA A 267 -34.44 -5.40 -74.08
N HIS A 268 -33.18 -5.63 -74.46
CA HIS A 268 -32.72 -5.49 -75.85
C HIS A 268 -33.16 -6.68 -76.73
N ASP A 269 -33.34 -7.87 -76.16
CA ASP A 269 -33.86 -9.03 -76.89
C ASP A 269 -35.38 -8.91 -77.16
N CYS A 270 -36.12 -8.17 -76.32
CA CYS A 270 -37.56 -7.94 -76.51
C CYS A 270 -37.88 -6.97 -77.68
N ASP A 271 -36.95 -6.06 -78.02
CA ASP A 271 -37.08 -5.19 -79.20
C ASP A 271 -36.69 -5.89 -80.52
N ALA A 272 -35.90 -6.97 -80.46
CA ALA A 272 -35.48 -7.72 -81.65
C ALA A 272 -36.57 -8.67 -82.19
N ASP A 273 -37.40 -9.25 -81.32
CA ASP A 273 -38.51 -10.13 -81.73
C ASP A 273 -39.69 -9.34 -82.33
N SER A 274 -39.88 -8.06 -81.97
CA SER A 274 -40.92 -7.21 -82.56
C SER A 274 -40.71 -6.88 -84.05
N LEU A 275 -39.49 -7.04 -84.59
CA LEU A 275 -39.17 -6.75 -86.00
C LEU A 275 -39.11 -8.02 -86.87
N ALA A 276 -39.18 -9.21 -86.28
CA ALA A 276 -39.24 -10.47 -87.02
C ALA A 276 -40.68 -10.82 -87.50
N ASP A 277 -41.71 -10.38 -86.78
CA ASP A 277 -43.11 -10.73 -87.09
C ASP A 277 -43.78 -9.88 -88.19
N ILE A 278 -43.16 -8.80 -88.67
CA ILE A 278 -43.74 -7.95 -89.72
C ILE A 278 -43.43 -8.48 -91.14
N ASN A 279 -42.43 -9.36 -91.32
CA ASN A 279 -41.94 -9.73 -92.66
C ASN A 279 -42.45 -11.09 -93.20
N VAL A 280 -43.39 -11.74 -92.53
CA VAL A 280 -43.89 -13.09 -92.91
C VAL A 280 -45.26 -13.03 -93.65
N LEU A 281 -45.83 -11.85 -93.91
CA LEU A 281 -47.11 -11.70 -94.64
C LEU A 281 -46.99 -11.18 -96.09
N GLN A 282 -45.92 -11.50 -96.81
CA GLN A 282 -45.77 -11.07 -98.21
C GLN A 282 -45.34 -12.16 -99.23
N LEU A 283 -45.11 -13.42 -98.87
CA LEU A 283 -44.83 -14.47 -99.86
C LEU A 283 -45.42 -15.83 -99.50
N SER A 284 -46.34 -16.28 -100.37
CA SER A 284 -46.97 -17.60 -100.55
C SER A 284 -47.87 -18.15 -99.45
#